data_AF-A0A8T5IGL0-F1
#
_entry.id   AF-A0A8T5IGL0-F1
#
_cell.length_a   1.000
_cell.length_b   1.000
_cell.length_c   1.000
_cell.angle_alpha   90.00
_cell.angle_beta   90.00
_cell.angle_gamma   90.00
#
_symmetry.space_group_name_H-M   'P 1'
#
loop_
_entity.id
_entity.type
_entity.pdbx_description
1 polymer ?
#
loop_
_entity_poly.entity_id
_entity_poly.type
_entity_poly.pdbx_seq_one_letter_code
_entity_poly.pdbx_strand_id
1 'polypeptide(L)' 'MGVKRSAYRQPVTPEGLKAIESGELTWLDDNMYNNINTGVLEQYLEEKNLQDSFEVSHWNTKRV' A
#
# COMPACT_ATOMS: atom_id res chain seq x y z
N MET A 1 8.03 -1.45 34.63
CA MET A 1 6.66 -1.51 34.08
C MET A 1 6.79 -1.41 32.56
N GLY A 2 6.68 -2.53 31.84
CA GLY A 2 6.91 -2.54 30.39
C GLY A 2 5.76 -1.87 29.66
N VAL A 3 6.06 -0.92 28.78
CA VAL A 3 5.07 -0.31 27.88
C VAL A 3 4.42 -1.45 27.08
N LYS A 4 3.11 -1.68 27.30
CA LYS A 4 2.34 -2.60 26.46
C LYS A 4 2.27 -1.98 25.07
N ARG A 5 3.15 -2.43 24.19
CA ARG A 5 3.10 -2.09 22.76
C ARG A 5 1.77 -2.62 22.24
N SER A 6 0.89 -1.74 21.80
CA SER A 6 -0.32 -2.15 21.12
C SER A 6 0.08 -2.90 19.84
N ALA A 7 -0.57 -4.03 19.60
CA ALA A 7 -0.22 -4.99 18.55
C ALA A 7 -0.43 -4.46 17.11
N TYR A 8 -0.84 -3.21 16.95
CA TYR A 8 -1.34 -2.70 15.67
C TYR A 8 -0.23 -2.26 14.70
N ARG A 9 0.96 -1.90 15.19
CA ARG A 9 2.07 -1.50 14.31
C ARG A 9 3.16 -2.54 14.33
N GLN A 10 3.22 -3.34 13.26
CA GLN A 10 4.33 -4.26 13.04
C GLN A 10 5.54 -3.47 12.50
N PRO A 11 6.78 -3.91 12.80
CA PRO A 11 7.95 -3.36 12.14
C PRO A 11 7.93 -3.72 10.66
N VAL A 12 8.41 -2.81 9.81
CA VAL A 12 8.56 -3.03 8.37
C VAL A 12 9.67 -4.02 8.06
N THR A 13 9.50 -4.83 7.01
CA THR A 13 10.56 -5.73 6.52
C THR A 13 11.45 -5.01 5.51
N PRO A 14 12.77 -5.32 5.45
CA PRO A 14 13.67 -4.70 4.47
C PRO A 14 13.27 -4.98 3.02
N GLU A 15 12.75 -6.19 2.74
CA GLU A 15 12.27 -6.58 1.41
C GLU A 15 11.01 -5.81 1.01
N GLY A 16 10.11 -5.59 1.98
CA GLY A 16 8.95 -4.72 1.82
C GLY A 16 9.31 -3.28 1.47
N LEU A 17 10.26 -2.70 2.21
CA LEU A 17 10.75 -1.35 1.94
C LEU A 17 11.34 -1.25 0.53
N LYS A 18 12.13 -2.26 0.11
CA LYS A 18 12.69 -2.29 -1.24
C LYS A 18 11.62 -2.37 -2.32
N ALA A 19 10.59 -3.19 -2.13
CA ALA A 19 9.47 -3.32 -3.08
C ALA A 19 8.62 -2.03 -3.15
N ILE A 20 8.47 -1.33 -2.02
CA ILE A 20 7.80 -0.02 -1.94
C ILE A 20 8.62 1.04 -2.68
N GLU A 21 9.94 1.10 -2.47
CA GLU A 21 10.85 2.02 -3.15
C GLU A 21 10.94 1.77 -4.66
N SER A 22 10.94 0.50 -5.10
CA SER A 22 10.94 0.15 -6.52
C SER A 22 9.58 0.35 -7.19
N GLY A 23 8.51 0.50 -6.40
CA GLY A 23 7.15 0.61 -6.90
C GLY A 23 6.59 -0.71 -7.47
N GLU A 24 7.25 -1.84 -7.19
CA GLU A 24 6.88 -3.18 -7.67
C GLU A 24 5.97 -3.94 -6.70
N LEU A 25 5.44 -3.26 -5.67
CA LEU A 25 4.55 -3.88 -4.71
C LEU A 25 3.22 -4.28 -5.37
N THR A 26 3.07 -5.58 -5.64
CA THR A 26 1.84 -6.14 -6.23
C THR A 26 0.86 -6.63 -5.16
N TRP A 27 -0.43 -6.56 -5.47
CA TRP A 27 -1.48 -7.10 -4.61
C TRP A 27 -1.31 -8.63 -4.47
N LEU A 28 -1.41 -9.13 -3.23
CA LEU A 28 -1.25 -10.54 -2.86
C LEU A 28 0.19 -11.09 -2.99
N ASP A 29 1.20 -10.22 -3.02
CA ASP A 29 2.61 -10.63 -2.96
C ASP A 29 3.09 -10.94 -1.52
N ASP A 30 4.10 -11.79 -1.38
CA ASP A 30 4.71 -12.12 -0.09
C ASP A 30 5.24 -10.87 0.64
N ASN A 31 5.81 -9.90 -0.10
CA ASN A 31 6.27 -8.64 0.49
C ASN A 31 5.11 -7.79 1.01
N MET A 32 3.95 -7.84 0.34
CA MET A 32 2.76 -7.15 0.80
C MET A 32 2.23 -7.79 2.08
N TYR A 33 2.07 -9.12 2.10
CA TYR A 33 1.57 -9.86 3.26
C TYR A 33 2.44 -9.66 4.50
N ASN A 34 3.76 -9.66 4.33
CA ASN A 34 4.72 -9.45 5.41
C ASN A 34 4.70 -8.02 5.99
N ASN A 35 4.12 -7.06 5.28
CA ASN A 35 4.01 -5.66 5.71
C ASN A 35 2.56 -5.22 6.03
N ILE A 36 1.62 -6.17 6.13
CA ILE A 36 0.25 -5.88 6.59
C ILE A 36 0.31 -5.27 7.99
N ASN A 37 -0.48 -4.21 8.23
CA ASN A 37 -0.49 -3.41 9.46
C ASN A 37 0.83 -2.65 9.74
N THR A 38 1.57 -2.28 8.69
CA THR A 38 2.66 -1.31 8.79
C THR A 38 2.19 0.06 8.31
N GLY A 39 2.55 1.13 9.02
CA GLY A 39 2.15 2.48 8.62
C GLY A 39 2.75 2.94 7.27
N VAL A 40 3.88 2.34 6.87
CA VAL A 40 4.52 2.65 5.58
C VAL A 40 3.72 2.06 4.41
N LEU A 41 3.19 0.84 4.57
CA LEU A 41 2.32 0.24 3.56
C LEU A 41 1.03 1.05 3.39
N GLU A 42 0.43 1.51 4.49
CA GLU A 42 -0.77 2.36 4.45
C GLU A 42 -0.51 3.65 3.67
N GLN A 43 0.59 4.36 3.97
CA GLN A 43 0.97 5.57 3.26
C GLN A 43 1.19 5.32 1.77
N TYR A 44 1.89 4.24 1.42
CA TYR A 44 2.14 3.88 0.02
C TYR A 44 0.85 3.62 -0.76
N LEU A 45 -0.08 2.87 -0.18
CA LEU A 45 -1.38 2.57 -0.82
C LEU A 45 -2.25 3.83 -0.97
N GLU A 46 -2.22 4.75 0.00
CA GLU A 46 -2.92 6.02 -0.10
C GLU A 46 -2.37 6.89 -1.24
N GLU A 47 -1.04 6.99 -1.36
CA GLU A 47 -0.39 7.76 -2.43
C GLU A 47 -0.63 7.14 -3.81
N LYS A 48 -0.56 5.80 -3.91
CA LYS A 48 -0.96 5.06 -5.11
C LYS A 48 -2.42 5.31 -5.48
N ASN A 49 -3.32 5.24 -4.51
CA ASN A 49 -4.73 5.49 -4.75
C ASN A 49 -4.99 6.93 -5.19
N LEU A 50 -4.30 7.92 -4.61
CA LEU A 50 -4.35 9.31 -5.08
C LEU A 50 -3.81 9.46 -6.49
N GLN A 51 -2.79 8.71 -6.89
CA GLN A 51 -2.25 8.76 -8.24
C GLN A 51 -3.20 8.11 -9.27
N ASP A 52 -3.74 6.93 -8.95
CA ASP A 52 -4.51 6.10 -9.89
C ASP A 52 -5.99 6.49 -9.94
N SER A 53 -6.57 7.00 -8.84
CA SER A 53 -8.02 7.29 -8.75
C SER A 53 -8.50 8.44 -9.64
N PHE A 54 -7.61 9.31 -10.11
CA PHE A 54 -7.98 10.42 -10.99
C PHE A 54 -7.90 10.06 -12.48
N GLU A 55 -7.71 8.79 -12.84
CA GLU A 55 -7.83 8.37 -14.23
C GLU A 55 -9.26 8.66 -14.71
N VAL A 56 -9.39 9.65 -15.61
CA VAL A 56 -10.66 10.10 -16.18
C VAL A 56 -11.41 8.89 -16.69
N SER A 57 -12.65 8.74 -16.25
CA SER A 57 -13.40 7.54 -16.56
C SER A 57 -13.46 7.27 -18.06
N HIS A 58 -13.11 6.04 -18.43
CA HIS A 58 -13.16 5.55 -19.80
C HIS A 58 -14.59 5.41 -20.35
N TRP A 59 -15.64 5.79 -19.59
CA TRP A 59 -17.01 5.78 -20.10
C TRP A 59 -17.17 6.84 -21.20
N ASN A 60 -17.01 6.42 -22.44
CA ASN A 60 -17.34 7.22 -23.61
C ASN A 60 -18.81 7.01 -23.93
N THR A 61 -19.71 7.89 -23.47
CA THR A 61 -21.09 7.96 -24.01
C THR A 61 -21.08 8.50 -25.44
N LYS A 62 -20.49 7.74 -26.37
CA LYS A 62 -20.77 7.92 -27.78
C LYS A 62 -22.10 7.22 -28.07
N ARG A 63 -23.13 8.06 -28.15
CA ARG A 63 -24.47 7.88 -28.74
C ARG A 63 -25.53 7.15 -27.89
N VAL A 64 -26.53 7.94 -27.50
CA VAL A 64 -27.93 7.65 -27.84
C VAL A 64 -28.36 8.71 -28.84
#